data_AF-A0A813HWB7-F1
#
_entry.id   AF-A0A813HWB7-F1
#
_cell.length_a   1.000
_cell.length_b   1.000
_cell.length_c   1.000
_cell.angle_alpha   90.00
_cell.angle_beta   90.00
_cell.angle_gamma   90.00
#
_symmetry.space_group_name_H-M   'P 1'
#
loop_
_entity.id
_entity.type
_entity.pdbx_description
1 polymer ?
#
loop_
_entity_poly.entity_id
_entity_poly.type
_entity_poly.pdbx_seq_one_letter_code
_entity_poly.pdbx_strand_id
1 'polypeptide(L)'
;MSLSSMPGVGGSSEDREAKSDSAAKLILSKVLAGLTRTPAVCTPGAGRHRQDNGLVCYSLLEPVLRKEVGESRECWRLLKTLAEADAGCGAAIACLIGLAIGDSVGAPLEFIPVNPGLPDLEGGFYSNADRPHLLPGLHGGSLKYQREVNKFHLKPGQWTDDSSMALCLADSLLVHGVYHGGDARVRWHMWWNHGYCNAFGHDTDRPAQTSVGLGGNVAKAMDDVEYVAQGLPNAADVVPSIYGSKSNDAGNGTIMRLAPVPIAFRLSLPQALEVAILQSRATHPSCDAAACCCFMTFLITQALAAHGTGQSPAKQPQKFIDGAVTGFLSSPEFQSLGAFWTMEGCGRQEAVDRITSLLTCSAVGSREQHWNWKSLELPIG
;
A
#
# COMPACT_ATOMS: atom_id res chain seq x y z
N MET A 1 -9.27 68.71 10.03
CA MET A 1 -9.23 67.63 9.02
C MET A 1 -8.54 66.43 9.64
N SER A 2 -9.27 65.32 9.67
CA SER A 2 -8.87 64.03 10.23
C SER A 2 -7.81 63.36 9.37
N LEU A 3 -6.78 62.77 9.99
CA LEU A 3 -6.06 61.61 9.48
C LEU A 3 -5.71 60.70 10.67
N SER A 4 -6.61 59.76 10.93
CA SER A 4 -6.41 58.62 11.83
C SER A 4 -5.42 57.63 11.21
N SER A 5 -4.31 57.37 11.89
CA SER A 5 -3.44 56.23 11.62
C SER A 5 -4.07 54.96 12.20
N MET A 6 -4.49 54.03 11.34
CA MET A 6 -4.82 52.67 11.77
C MET A 6 -3.53 51.84 11.94
N PRO A 7 -3.35 51.11 13.05
CA PRO A 7 -2.33 50.08 13.14
C PRO A 7 -2.80 48.87 12.33
N GLY A 8 -2.01 48.48 11.32
CA GLY A 8 -2.20 47.22 10.63
C GLY A 8 -2.09 46.05 11.60
N VAL A 9 -3.17 45.30 11.76
CA VAL A 9 -3.21 44.05 12.52
C VAL A 9 -2.47 42.98 11.70
N GLY A 10 -1.14 43.00 11.77
CA GLY A 10 -0.31 41.91 11.29
C GLY A 10 -0.34 40.78 12.31
N GLY A 11 -1.25 39.82 12.15
CA GLY A 11 -1.23 38.59 12.94
C GLY A 11 0.13 37.90 12.81
N SER A 12 0.63 37.37 13.92
CA SER A 12 1.92 36.67 14.02
C SER A 12 1.98 35.47 13.05
N SER A 13 3.18 34.97 12.73
CA SER A 13 3.33 33.77 11.88
C SER A 13 2.57 32.57 12.45
N GLU A 14 2.59 32.41 13.77
CA GLU A 14 1.88 31.35 14.51
C GLU A 14 0.36 31.46 14.35
N ASP A 15 -0.21 32.68 14.40
CA ASP A 15 -1.65 32.89 14.19
C ASP A 15 -2.09 32.58 12.74
N ARG A 16 -1.18 32.75 11.77
CA ARG A 16 -1.45 32.44 10.35
C ARG A 16 -1.37 30.94 10.10
N GLU A 17 -0.40 30.25 10.70
CA GLU A 17 -0.25 28.79 10.63
C GLU A 17 -1.46 28.08 11.28
N ALA A 18 -1.84 28.46 12.51
CA ALA A 18 -2.98 27.86 13.19
C ALA A 18 -4.31 28.03 12.42
N LYS A 19 -4.51 29.17 11.76
CA LYS A 19 -5.67 29.40 10.88
C LYS A 19 -5.62 28.54 9.62
N SER A 20 -4.43 28.36 9.03
CA SER A 20 -4.21 27.51 7.86
C SER A 20 -4.55 26.04 8.18
N ASP A 21 -4.10 25.54 9.33
CA ASP A 21 -4.35 24.16 9.77
C ASP A 21 -5.82 23.90 10.03
N SER A 22 -6.50 24.86 10.67
CA SER A 22 -7.95 24.79 10.92
C SER A 22 -8.74 24.75 9.60
N ALA A 23 -8.33 25.56 8.61
CA ALA A 23 -8.95 25.56 7.29
C ALA A 23 -8.72 24.23 6.54
N ALA A 24 -7.49 23.68 6.58
CA ALA A 24 -7.16 22.40 5.97
C ALA A 24 -7.99 21.25 6.54
N LYS A 25 -8.14 21.19 7.88
CA LYS A 25 -8.99 20.19 8.55
C LYS A 25 -10.47 20.35 8.19
N LEU A 26 -10.96 21.58 8.05
CA LEU A 26 -12.33 21.83 7.61
C LEU A 26 -12.57 21.34 6.18
N ILE A 27 -11.62 21.58 5.26
CA ILE A 27 -11.70 21.06 3.88
C ILE A 27 -11.75 19.52 3.91
N LEU A 28 -10.87 18.87 4.68
CA LEU A 28 -10.86 17.41 4.78
C LEU A 28 -12.19 16.85 5.33
N SER A 29 -12.78 17.53 6.32
CA SER A 29 -14.10 17.16 6.84
C SER A 29 -15.20 17.23 5.77
N LYS A 30 -15.19 18.26 4.91
CA LYS A 30 -16.12 18.38 3.79
C LYS A 30 -15.88 17.30 2.73
N VAL A 31 -14.62 16.99 2.43
CA VAL A 31 -14.26 15.89 1.51
C VAL A 31 -14.81 14.56 2.01
N LEU A 32 -14.62 14.25 3.29
CA LEU A 32 -15.14 13.02 3.90
C LEU A 32 -16.68 12.96 3.92
N ALA A 33 -17.34 14.10 4.14
CA ALA A 33 -18.80 14.20 4.14
C ALA A 33 -19.41 14.08 2.72
N GLY A 34 -18.68 14.51 1.69
CA GLY A 34 -19.11 14.42 0.30
C GLY A 34 -18.66 13.16 -0.44
N LEU A 35 -18.01 12.23 0.26
CA LEU A 35 -17.49 10.99 -0.30
C LEU A 35 -18.62 10.09 -0.83
N THR A 36 -18.50 9.59 -2.05
CA THR A 36 -19.42 8.58 -2.58
C THR A 36 -19.20 7.25 -1.85
N ARG A 37 -20.22 6.79 -1.11
CA ARG A 37 -20.20 5.54 -0.33
C ARG A 37 -20.92 4.39 -1.02
N THR A 38 -20.75 4.27 -2.33
CA THR A 38 -21.36 3.17 -3.09
C THR A 38 -20.51 1.91 -2.93
N PRO A 39 -21.09 0.79 -2.46
CA PRO A 39 -20.41 -0.49 -2.44
C PRO A 39 -19.93 -0.92 -3.82
N ALA A 40 -18.90 -1.76 -3.85
CA ALA A 40 -18.38 -2.32 -5.09
C ALA A 40 -19.41 -3.25 -5.74
N VAL A 41 -19.57 -3.12 -7.05
CA VAL A 41 -20.47 -3.95 -7.85
C VAL A 41 -19.62 -4.71 -8.87
N CYS A 42 -19.87 -6.02 -8.98
CA CYS A 42 -19.26 -6.83 -10.01
C CYS A 42 -20.05 -6.65 -11.32
N THR A 43 -19.43 -6.00 -12.31
CA THR A 43 -19.97 -5.97 -13.68
C THR A 43 -19.46 -7.19 -14.45
N PRO A 44 -20.27 -7.78 -15.36
CA PRO A 44 -19.82 -8.88 -16.21
C PRO A 44 -18.49 -8.50 -16.88
N GLY A 45 -17.49 -9.37 -16.75
CA GLY A 45 -16.14 -9.08 -17.24
C GLY A 45 -16.18 -8.63 -18.70
N ALA A 46 -15.66 -7.43 -18.98
CA ALA A 46 -15.47 -6.96 -20.36
C ALA A 46 -14.35 -7.77 -21.08
N GLY A 47 -13.70 -8.68 -20.34
CA GLY A 47 -12.62 -9.56 -20.77
C GLY A 47 -11.26 -8.86 -20.66
N ARG A 48 -10.17 -9.63 -20.50
CA ARG A 48 -8.79 -9.10 -20.36
C ARG A 48 -8.35 -8.13 -21.46
N HIS A 49 -9.07 -8.09 -22.59
CA HIS A 49 -8.74 -7.29 -23.77
C HIS A 49 -9.64 -6.08 -24.01
N ARG A 50 -10.65 -5.83 -23.16
CA ARG A 50 -11.46 -4.60 -23.20
C ARG A 50 -11.72 -4.17 -21.76
N GLN A 51 -10.89 -3.29 -21.22
CA GLN A 51 -11.18 -2.69 -19.91
C GLN A 51 -12.10 -1.47 -20.08
N ASP A 52 -12.85 -1.15 -19.04
CA ASP A 52 -13.76 -0.01 -19.02
C ASP A 52 -12.97 1.27 -18.77
N ASN A 53 -12.78 2.08 -19.81
CA ASN A 53 -12.11 3.38 -19.70
C ASN A 53 -12.74 4.29 -18.62
N GLY A 54 -14.01 4.09 -18.29
CA GLY A 54 -14.67 4.79 -17.19
C GLY A 54 -14.06 4.46 -15.82
N LEU A 55 -13.71 3.19 -15.57
CA LEU A 55 -13.12 2.75 -14.30
C LEU A 55 -11.62 3.02 -14.20
N VAL A 56 -10.92 3.04 -15.34
CA VAL A 56 -9.50 3.47 -15.42
C VAL A 56 -9.30 4.87 -14.84
N CYS A 57 -10.19 5.80 -15.18
CA CYS A 57 -10.11 7.19 -14.72
C CYS A 57 -10.93 7.47 -13.46
N TYR A 58 -11.56 6.45 -12.86
CA TYR A 58 -12.46 6.64 -11.75
C TYR A 58 -11.72 6.85 -10.43
N SER A 59 -12.19 7.80 -9.63
CA SER A 59 -11.87 7.90 -8.20
C SER A 59 -13.11 8.31 -7.41
N LEU A 60 -13.35 7.65 -6.27
CA LEU A 60 -14.44 8.03 -5.36
C LEU A 60 -14.20 9.40 -4.69
N LEU A 61 -12.96 9.90 -4.72
CA LEU A 61 -12.57 11.19 -4.15
C LEU A 61 -12.67 12.33 -5.17
N GLU A 62 -12.55 12.05 -6.46
CA GLU A 62 -12.39 13.09 -7.47
C GLU A 62 -13.56 14.09 -7.52
N PRO A 63 -14.85 13.68 -7.51
CA PRO A 63 -15.95 14.64 -7.58
C PRO A 63 -15.94 15.64 -6.42
N VAL A 64 -15.69 15.16 -5.20
CA VAL A 64 -15.67 16.00 -4.00
C VAL A 64 -14.37 16.80 -3.89
N LEU A 65 -13.22 16.26 -4.31
CA LEU A 65 -11.96 17.00 -4.36
C LEU A 65 -12.03 18.15 -5.36
N ARG A 66 -12.59 17.93 -6.56
CA ARG A 66 -12.80 19.01 -7.55
C ARG A 66 -13.70 20.12 -6.99
N LYS A 67 -14.71 19.76 -6.20
CA LYS A 67 -15.66 20.71 -5.61
C LYS A 67 -15.06 21.49 -4.43
N GLU A 68 -14.40 20.81 -3.50
CA GLU A 68 -13.98 21.38 -2.22
C GLU A 68 -12.53 21.90 -2.23
N VAL A 69 -11.70 21.44 -3.18
CA VAL A 69 -10.27 21.77 -3.26
C VAL A 69 -9.90 22.43 -4.59
N GLY A 70 -10.29 21.84 -5.73
CA GLY A 70 -10.00 22.34 -7.07
C GLY A 70 -9.09 21.41 -7.87
N GLU A 71 -8.06 21.98 -8.51
CA GLU A 71 -7.14 21.22 -9.36
C GLU A 71 -6.12 20.41 -8.54
N SER A 72 -5.39 19.50 -9.22
CA SER A 72 -4.43 18.61 -8.57
C SER A 72 -3.35 19.37 -7.78
N ARG A 73 -2.98 20.58 -8.19
CA ARG A 73 -1.98 21.39 -7.49
C ARG A 73 -2.46 21.84 -6.11
N GLU A 74 -3.73 22.17 -5.98
CA GLU A 74 -4.37 22.54 -4.72
C GLU A 74 -4.50 21.32 -3.80
N CYS A 75 -4.79 20.13 -4.33
CA CYS A 75 -4.75 18.88 -3.57
C CYS A 75 -3.37 18.62 -2.97
N TRP A 76 -2.29 18.82 -3.74
CA TRP A 76 -0.93 18.69 -3.22
C TRP A 76 -0.60 19.72 -2.14
N ARG A 77 -1.06 20.98 -2.29
CA ARG A 77 -0.89 22.00 -1.24
C ARG A 77 -1.62 21.60 0.03
N LEU A 78 -2.86 21.10 -0.07
CA LEU A 78 -3.62 20.62 1.07
C LEU A 78 -2.89 19.48 1.81
N LEU A 79 -2.41 18.47 1.09
CA LEU A 79 -1.64 17.37 1.68
C LEU A 79 -0.37 17.86 2.38
N LYS A 80 0.35 18.80 1.75
CA LYS A 80 1.54 19.40 2.34
C LYS A 80 1.22 20.13 3.65
N THR A 81 0.18 20.98 3.65
CA THR A 81 -0.26 21.69 4.85
C THR A 81 -0.64 20.71 5.97
N LEU A 82 -1.38 19.64 5.66
CA LEU A 82 -1.75 18.62 6.65
C LEU A 82 -0.53 17.88 7.21
N ALA A 83 0.44 17.55 6.36
CA ALA A 83 1.67 16.88 6.78
C ALA A 83 2.58 17.75 7.65
N GLU A 84 2.65 19.05 7.37
CA GLU A 84 3.41 20.03 8.16
C GLU A 84 2.75 20.29 9.53
N ALA A 85 1.42 20.29 9.58
CA ALA A 85 0.64 20.52 10.80
C ALA A 85 0.63 19.33 11.77
N ASP A 86 0.74 18.10 11.26
CA ASP A 86 0.69 16.87 12.05
C ASP A 86 1.70 15.86 11.50
N ALA A 87 2.80 15.66 12.21
CA ALA A 87 3.87 14.74 11.80
C ALA A 87 3.39 13.28 11.70
N GLY A 88 2.39 12.87 12.48
CA GLY A 88 1.76 11.56 12.35
C GLY A 88 0.93 11.45 11.07
N CYS A 89 0.21 12.52 10.70
CA CYS A 89 -0.46 12.62 9.40
C CYS A 89 0.55 12.60 8.24
N GLY A 90 1.65 13.36 8.36
CA GLY A 90 2.74 13.35 7.39
C GLY A 90 3.34 11.96 7.20
N ALA A 91 3.54 11.21 8.28
CA ALA A 91 4.00 9.82 8.21
C ALA A 91 2.98 8.88 7.54
N ALA A 92 1.68 9.08 7.78
CA ALA A 92 0.63 8.30 7.13
C ALA A 92 0.57 8.56 5.61
N ILE A 93 0.68 9.83 5.20
CA ILE A 93 0.78 10.24 3.79
C ILE A 93 2.03 9.60 3.16
N ALA A 94 3.18 9.73 3.83
CA ALA A 94 4.44 9.15 3.36
C ALA A 94 4.41 7.62 3.28
N CYS A 95 3.66 6.94 4.15
CA CYS A 95 3.51 5.49 4.12
C CYS A 95 2.80 5.03 2.83
N LEU A 96 1.69 5.65 2.46
CA LEU A 96 0.95 5.29 1.25
C LEU A 96 1.66 5.75 -0.04
N ILE A 97 2.23 6.96 -0.05
CA ILE A 97 3.01 7.45 -1.20
C ILE A 97 4.30 6.63 -1.36
N GLY A 98 4.95 6.27 -0.25
CA GLY A 98 6.18 5.48 -0.25
C GLY A 98 5.97 4.08 -0.83
N LEU A 99 4.81 3.46 -0.59
CA LEU A 99 4.39 2.23 -1.28
C LEU A 99 4.36 2.43 -2.80
N ALA A 100 3.69 3.48 -3.28
CA ALA A 100 3.58 3.75 -4.72
C ALA A 100 4.91 4.14 -5.38
N ILE A 101 5.77 4.85 -4.66
CA ILE A 101 7.14 5.14 -5.10
C ILE A 101 7.93 3.83 -5.20
N GLY A 102 7.88 2.97 -4.18
CA GLY A 102 8.58 1.69 -4.17
C GLY A 102 8.18 0.79 -5.34
N ASP A 103 6.88 0.67 -5.58
CA ASP A 103 6.29 -0.04 -6.71
C ASP A 103 6.79 0.52 -8.05
N SER A 104 6.54 1.81 -8.32
CA SER A 104 6.93 2.44 -9.60
C SER A 104 8.44 2.44 -9.87
N VAL A 105 9.26 2.50 -8.82
CA VAL A 105 10.73 2.46 -8.94
C VAL A 105 11.26 1.04 -9.11
N GLY A 106 10.62 0.05 -8.49
CA GLY A 106 11.02 -1.35 -8.51
C GLY A 106 10.59 -2.09 -9.76
N ALA A 107 9.41 -1.77 -10.30
CA ALA A 107 8.82 -2.47 -11.45
C ALA A 107 9.73 -2.56 -12.68
N PRO A 108 10.50 -1.53 -13.09
CA PRO A 108 11.43 -1.62 -14.22
C PRO A 108 12.63 -2.57 -14.01
N LEU A 109 12.82 -3.10 -12.80
CA LEU A 109 13.91 -4.02 -12.45
C LEU A 109 13.40 -5.39 -11.96
N GLU A 110 12.09 -5.64 -12.09
CA GLU A 110 11.50 -6.91 -11.69
C GLU A 110 12.08 -8.09 -12.50
N PHE A 111 12.25 -9.24 -11.83
CA PHE A 111 12.81 -10.48 -12.39
C PHE A 111 14.30 -10.45 -12.78
N ILE A 112 15.04 -9.41 -12.35
CA ILE A 112 16.48 -9.32 -12.56
C ILE A 112 17.23 -9.89 -11.35
N PRO A 113 18.24 -10.78 -11.55
CA PRO A 113 19.06 -11.24 -10.44
C PRO A 113 19.86 -10.09 -9.80
N VAL A 114 19.88 -10.05 -8.47
CA VAL A 114 20.62 -9.04 -7.70
C VAL A 114 22.14 -9.21 -7.86
N ASN A 115 22.64 -10.45 -7.95
CA ASN A 115 24.08 -10.72 -8.07
C ASN A 115 24.54 -10.66 -9.54
N PRO A 116 25.43 -9.73 -9.93
CA PRO A 116 25.94 -9.60 -11.30
C PRO A 116 26.76 -10.81 -11.77
N GLY A 117 27.30 -11.63 -10.86
CA GLY A 117 28.02 -12.86 -11.18
C GLY A 117 27.14 -14.10 -11.40
N LEU A 118 25.82 -14.01 -11.19
CA LEU A 118 24.90 -15.09 -11.53
C LEU A 118 24.41 -14.92 -12.97
N PRO A 119 24.38 -16.01 -13.78
CA PRO A 119 23.76 -15.96 -15.10
C PRO A 119 22.31 -15.51 -14.94
N ASP A 120 21.77 -14.77 -15.91
CA ASP A 120 20.33 -14.48 -15.87
C ASP A 120 19.56 -15.81 -15.88
N LEU A 121 18.35 -15.80 -15.32
CA LEU A 121 17.41 -16.93 -15.43
C LEU A 121 17.26 -17.31 -16.92
N GLU A 122 17.01 -18.61 -17.22
CA GLU A 122 17.03 -19.20 -18.59
C GLU A 122 16.71 -18.18 -19.71
N GLY A 123 17.75 -17.77 -20.46
CA GLY A 123 17.64 -16.80 -21.57
C GLY A 123 18.40 -15.47 -21.42
N GLY A 124 19.39 -15.36 -20.53
CA GLY A 124 20.11 -14.11 -20.25
C GLY A 124 20.92 -13.47 -21.38
N PHE A 125 20.88 -12.13 -21.45
CA PHE A 125 21.45 -11.31 -22.53
C PHE A 125 22.60 -10.37 -22.12
N TYR A 126 22.97 -10.27 -20.83
CA TYR A 126 23.83 -9.18 -20.36
C TYR A 126 25.17 -9.65 -19.74
N SER A 127 26.28 -9.03 -20.17
CA SER A 127 27.56 -9.06 -19.46
C SER A 127 27.58 -8.03 -18.31
N ASN A 128 28.33 -8.28 -17.23
CA ASN A 128 28.19 -7.57 -15.94
C ASN A 128 28.04 -6.03 -15.95
N ALA A 129 28.81 -5.29 -16.75
CA ALA A 129 28.75 -3.81 -16.80
C ALA A 129 27.51 -3.26 -17.54
N ASP A 130 26.74 -4.16 -18.14
CA ASP A 130 25.73 -3.91 -19.15
C ASP A 130 24.32 -4.31 -18.66
N ARG A 131 24.21 -4.67 -17.37
CA ARG A 131 22.96 -5.12 -16.72
C ARG A 131 22.04 -3.93 -16.36
N PRO A 132 20.71 -4.11 -16.40
CA PRO A 132 19.77 -3.09 -15.97
C PRO A 132 19.95 -2.70 -14.50
N HIS A 133 19.98 -1.41 -14.21
CA HIS A 133 20.03 -0.89 -12.85
C HIS A 133 19.53 0.55 -12.75
N LEU A 134 19.13 0.96 -11.54
CA LEU A 134 18.85 2.34 -11.21
C LEU A 134 20.16 3.07 -10.91
N LEU A 135 20.37 4.24 -11.53
CA LEU A 135 21.53 5.08 -11.26
C LEU A 135 21.45 5.72 -9.87
N PRO A 136 22.56 5.86 -9.14
CA PRO A 136 22.56 6.49 -7.82
C PRO A 136 22.13 7.97 -7.88
N GLY A 137 21.13 8.32 -7.07
CA GLY A 137 20.67 9.69 -6.89
C GLY A 137 19.74 10.18 -8.01
N LEU A 138 19.43 11.48 -7.97
CA LEU A 138 18.59 12.14 -8.96
C LEU A 138 19.45 12.84 -10.01
N HIS A 139 19.18 12.59 -11.28
CA HIS A 139 19.84 13.22 -12.42
C HIS A 139 18.91 14.24 -13.05
N GLY A 140 19.16 15.54 -12.80
CA GLY A 140 18.27 16.61 -13.25
C GLY A 140 16.89 16.58 -12.57
N GLY A 141 16.81 16.07 -11.34
CA GLY A 141 15.56 15.94 -10.59
C GLY A 141 14.73 14.71 -10.93
N SER A 142 15.26 13.77 -11.72
CA SER A 142 14.58 12.53 -12.07
C SER A 142 15.45 11.32 -11.80
N LEU A 143 14.80 10.19 -11.48
CA LEU A 143 15.44 8.89 -11.48
C LEU A 143 15.84 8.51 -12.91
N LYS A 144 16.99 7.84 -13.05
CA LYS A 144 17.49 7.35 -14.32
C LYS A 144 17.89 5.90 -14.18
N TYR A 145 17.50 5.11 -15.16
CA TYR A 145 17.90 3.72 -15.26
C TYR A 145 18.93 3.59 -16.38
N GLN A 146 19.88 2.70 -16.18
CA GLN A 146 20.64 2.11 -17.28
C GLN A 146 19.90 0.84 -17.70
N ARG A 147 19.47 0.76 -18.97
CA ARG A 147 18.91 -0.43 -19.61
C ARG A 147 17.71 -1.08 -18.89
N GLU A 148 16.78 -0.30 -18.33
CA GLU A 148 15.59 -0.83 -17.63
C GLU A 148 14.87 -1.98 -18.36
N VAL A 149 14.39 -2.97 -17.59
CA VAL A 149 13.56 -4.08 -18.10
C VAL A 149 12.13 -3.79 -17.76
N ASN A 150 11.47 -3.16 -18.70
CA ASN A 150 10.10 -2.72 -18.50
C ASN A 150 9.12 -3.67 -19.21
N LYS A 151 8.95 -4.88 -18.64
CA LYS A 151 8.08 -5.93 -19.20
C LYS A 151 6.65 -5.45 -19.44
N PHE A 152 6.18 -4.50 -18.64
CA PHE A 152 4.83 -3.96 -18.70
C PHE A 152 4.72 -2.65 -19.50
N HIS A 153 5.82 -2.14 -20.05
CA HIS A 153 5.90 -0.88 -20.79
C HIS A 153 5.35 0.33 -19.99
N LEU A 154 5.70 0.41 -18.72
CA LEU A 154 5.34 1.50 -17.81
C LEU A 154 6.07 2.80 -18.14
N LYS A 155 5.38 3.94 -18.14
CA LYS A 155 6.04 5.25 -18.12
C LYS A 155 6.59 5.53 -16.72
N PRO A 156 7.63 6.38 -16.57
CA PRO A 156 8.12 6.79 -15.26
C PRO A 156 6.99 7.30 -14.36
N GLY A 157 6.91 6.74 -13.15
CA GLY A 157 5.88 7.07 -12.15
C GLY A 157 4.58 6.28 -12.27
N GLN A 158 4.41 5.42 -13.29
CA GLN A 158 3.32 4.44 -13.30
C GLN A 158 3.65 3.27 -12.37
N TRP A 159 2.62 2.75 -11.72
CA TRP A 159 2.69 1.68 -10.72
C TRP A 159 1.97 0.40 -11.20
N THR A 160 2.18 -0.71 -10.49
CA THR A 160 1.60 -2.03 -10.79
C THR A 160 0.49 -2.40 -9.78
N ASP A 161 0.38 -3.70 -9.50
CA ASP A 161 -0.59 -4.31 -8.61
C ASP A 161 -0.42 -3.92 -7.14
N ASP A 162 0.80 -3.68 -6.64
CA ASP A 162 1.03 -3.27 -5.25
C ASP A 162 0.20 -2.03 -4.90
N SER A 163 0.36 -0.97 -5.69
CA SER A 163 -0.35 0.29 -5.51
C SER A 163 -1.82 0.20 -5.87
N SER A 164 -2.15 -0.48 -6.98
CA SER A 164 -3.55 -0.62 -7.41
C SER A 164 -4.37 -1.35 -6.35
N MET A 165 -3.85 -2.45 -5.79
CA MET A 165 -4.51 -3.22 -4.75
C MET A 165 -4.57 -2.47 -3.41
N ALA A 166 -3.55 -1.67 -3.08
CA ALA A 166 -3.57 -0.79 -1.90
C ALA A 166 -4.67 0.29 -2.04
N LEU A 167 -4.80 0.92 -3.20
CA LEU A 167 -5.83 1.92 -3.46
C LEU A 167 -7.23 1.29 -3.40
N CYS A 168 -7.43 0.10 -3.98
CA CYS A 168 -8.69 -0.64 -3.82
C CYS A 168 -9.05 -0.90 -2.34
N LEU A 169 -8.07 -1.27 -1.51
CA LEU A 169 -8.28 -1.50 -0.09
C LEU A 169 -8.60 -0.20 0.66
N ALA A 170 -7.89 0.89 0.35
CA ALA A 170 -8.16 2.21 0.90
C ALA A 170 -9.59 2.67 0.56
N ASP A 171 -10.03 2.47 -0.68
CA ASP A 171 -11.37 2.82 -1.12
C ASP A 171 -12.46 2.03 -0.38
N SER A 172 -12.26 0.72 -0.18
CA SER A 172 -13.18 -0.10 0.61
C SER A 172 -13.31 0.42 2.05
N LEU A 173 -12.18 0.75 2.69
CA LEU A 173 -12.16 1.31 4.04
C LEU A 173 -12.84 2.67 4.11
N LEU A 174 -12.66 3.54 3.10
CA LEU A 174 -13.32 4.84 3.04
C LEU A 174 -14.83 4.72 2.88
N VAL A 175 -15.29 3.81 2.01
CA VAL A 175 -16.72 3.58 1.75
C VAL A 175 -17.43 3.04 2.99
N HIS A 176 -16.86 2.03 3.64
CA HIS A 176 -17.52 1.30 4.73
C HIS A 176 -17.18 1.84 6.13
N GLY A 177 -16.07 2.56 6.30
CA GLY A 177 -15.56 2.99 7.61
C GLY A 177 -15.00 1.86 8.48
N VAL A 178 -15.11 0.62 8.02
CA VAL A 178 -14.61 -0.62 8.62
C VAL A 178 -14.09 -1.53 7.50
N TYR A 179 -13.39 -2.60 7.86
CA TYR A 179 -12.99 -3.60 6.87
C TYR A 179 -14.20 -4.40 6.37
N HIS A 180 -14.41 -4.39 5.05
CA HIS A 180 -15.46 -5.16 4.39
C HIS A 180 -14.83 -6.11 3.35
N GLY A 181 -14.59 -7.36 3.72
CA GLY A 181 -13.82 -8.29 2.88
C GLY A 181 -14.43 -8.59 1.51
N GLY A 182 -15.76 -8.72 1.41
CA GLY A 182 -16.43 -8.94 0.13
C GLY A 182 -16.24 -7.76 -0.83
N ASP A 183 -16.57 -6.54 -0.39
CA ASP A 183 -16.27 -5.29 -1.11
C ASP A 183 -14.79 -5.16 -1.54
N ALA A 184 -13.82 -5.41 -0.66
CA ALA A 184 -12.40 -5.36 -1.00
C ALA A 184 -12.04 -6.35 -2.13
N ARG A 185 -12.56 -7.59 -2.05
CA ARG A 185 -12.36 -8.61 -3.09
C ARG A 185 -13.01 -8.22 -4.41
N VAL A 186 -14.20 -7.63 -4.39
CA VAL A 186 -14.86 -7.11 -5.60
C VAL A 186 -14.07 -5.94 -6.20
N ARG A 187 -13.50 -5.03 -5.41
CA ARG A 187 -12.66 -3.94 -5.93
C ARG A 187 -11.37 -4.43 -6.57
N TRP A 188 -10.73 -5.47 -6.02
CA TRP A 188 -9.58 -6.08 -6.69
C TRP A 188 -9.97 -6.80 -7.98
N HIS A 189 -11.16 -7.39 -8.04
CA HIS A 189 -11.71 -7.92 -9.28
C HIS A 189 -11.98 -6.79 -10.30
N MET A 190 -12.56 -5.67 -9.86
CA MET A 190 -12.77 -4.46 -10.68
C MET A 190 -11.45 -3.91 -11.21
N TRP A 191 -10.40 -3.88 -10.39
CA TRP A 191 -9.07 -3.49 -10.83
C TRP A 191 -8.58 -4.41 -11.94
N TRP A 192 -8.53 -5.72 -11.69
CA TRP A 192 -7.93 -6.63 -12.64
C TRP A 192 -8.71 -6.71 -13.97
N ASN A 193 -10.04 -6.77 -13.90
CA ASN A 193 -10.88 -7.01 -15.06
C ASN A 193 -11.35 -5.74 -15.76
N HIS A 194 -11.35 -4.59 -15.08
CA HIS A 194 -11.93 -3.35 -15.61
C HIS A 194 -11.05 -2.11 -15.47
N GLY A 195 -9.86 -2.21 -14.85
CA GLY A 195 -8.88 -1.13 -14.80
C GLY A 195 -9.03 -0.16 -13.63
N TYR A 196 -9.92 -0.45 -12.67
CA TYR A 196 -10.09 0.37 -11.45
C TYR A 196 -8.76 0.60 -10.71
N CYS A 197 -8.51 1.83 -10.24
CA CYS A 197 -7.28 2.21 -9.52
C CYS A 197 -5.95 1.97 -10.25
N ASN A 198 -5.97 1.89 -11.59
CA ASN A 198 -4.74 1.76 -12.37
C ASN A 198 -3.99 3.09 -12.55
N ALA A 199 -2.76 3.04 -13.08
CA ALA A 199 -1.92 4.20 -13.35
C ALA A 199 -2.05 4.75 -14.78
N PHE A 200 -3.01 4.25 -15.57
CA PHE A 200 -2.96 4.36 -17.03
C PHE A 200 -3.92 5.38 -17.62
N GLY A 201 -4.82 5.98 -16.82
CA GLY A 201 -5.87 6.89 -17.31
C GLY A 201 -5.39 8.09 -18.13
N HIS A 202 -4.15 8.55 -17.92
CA HIS A 202 -3.55 9.65 -18.68
C HIS A 202 -2.54 9.20 -19.74
N ASP A 203 -2.36 7.89 -19.93
CA ASP A 203 -1.42 7.34 -20.90
C ASP A 203 -2.09 7.04 -22.23
N THR A 204 -2.17 8.07 -23.08
CA THR A 204 -2.78 7.97 -24.42
C THR A 204 -1.94 7.18 -25.43
N ASP A 205 -0.66 6.94 -25.14
CA ASP A 205 0.24 6.23 -26.05
C ASP A 205 0.17 4.71 -25.83
N ARG A 206 -0.39 4.27 -24.70
CA ARG A 206 -0.50 2.85 -24.35
C ARG A 206 -1.58 2.18 -25.21
N PRO A 207 -1.26 1.07 -25.91
CA PRO A 207 -2.23 0.38 -26.77
C PRO A 207 -3.48 -0.13 -26.05
N ALA A 208 -3.34 -0.51 -24.78
CA ALA A 208 -4.44 -0.91 -23.91
C ALA A 208 -4.14 -0.54 -22.46
N GLN A 209 -5.09 0.10 -21.77
CA GLN A 209 -4.97 0.52 -20.37
C GLN A 209 -5.19 -0.65 -19.38
N THR A 210 -4.81 -1.86 -19.78
CA THR A 210 -5.01 -3.08 -18.99
C THR A 210 -4.11 -3.12 -17.76
N SER A 211 -4.70 -3.53 -16.64
CA SER A 211 -4.01 -3.83 -15.38
C SER A 211 -2.85 -4.83 -15.56
N VAL A 212 -1.79 -4.67 -14.77
CA VAL A 212 -0.53 -5.44 -14.87
C VAL A 212 -0.05 -5.87 -13.48
N GLY A 213 0.93 -6.79 -13.43
CA GLY A 213 1.57 -7.23 -12.18
C GLY A 213 0.92 -8.43 -11.47
N LEU A 214 -0.30 -8.82 -11.84
CA LEU A 214 -1.07 -9.84 -11.10
C LEU A 214 -0.32 -11.15 -10.84
N GLY A 215 -0.12 -11.44 -9.56
CA GLY A 215 0.37 -12.73 -9.06
C GLY A 215 -0.66 -13.86 -9.13
N GLY A 216 -0.18 -15.10 -9.24
CA GLY A 216 -1.03 -16.30 -9.46
C GLY A 216 -2.07 -16.58 -8.37
N ASN A 217 -1.82 -16.25 -7.11
CA ASN A 217 -2.81 -16.45 -6.03
C ASN A 217 -3.93 -15.43 -6.08
N VAL A 218 -3.57 -14.18 -6.32
CA VAL A 218 -4.54 -13.11 -6.46
C VAL A 218 -5.45 -13.43 -7.64
N ALA A 219 -4.90 -13.95 -8.75
CA ALA A 219 -5.70 -14.41 -9.89
C ALA A 219 -6.79 -15.41 -9.49
N LYS A 220 -6.42 -16.49 -8.78
CA LYS A 220 -7.38 -17.51 -8.34
C LYS A 220 -8.43 -16.94 -7.38
N ALA A 221 -8.04 -16.00 -6.51
CA ALA A 221 -8.97 -15.34 -5.61
C ALA A 221 -9.97 -14.43 -6.36
N MET A 222 -9.58 -13.86 -7.50
CA MET A 222 -10.49 -13.09 -8.37
C MET A 222 -11.39 -14.00 -9.21
N ASP A 223 -10.90 -15.15 -9.67
CA ASP A 223 -11.73 -16.13 -10.38
C ASP A 223 -12.89 -16.63 -9.49
N ASP A 224 -12.64 -16.78 -8.18
CA ASP A 224 -13.69 -17.10 -7.19
C ASP A 224 -14.73 -15.97 -7.04
N VAL A 225 -14.31 -14.71 -7.11
CA VAL A 225 -15.23 -13.56 -7.10
C VAL A 225 -16.13 -13.57 -8.35
N GLU A 226 -15.54 -13.80 -9.53
CA GLU A 226 -16.32 -13.90 -10.78
C GLU A 226 -17.37 -15.01 -10.64
N TYR A 227 -16.98 -16.20 -10.18
CA TYR A 227 -17.91 -17.32 -10.02
C TYR A 227 -19.06 -17.02 -9.05
N VAL A 228 -18.79 -16.32 -7.94
CA VAL A 228 -19.80 -16.05 -6.90
C VAL A 228 -20.70 -14.85 -7.24
N ALA A 229 -20.14 -13.80 -7.87
CA ALA A 229 -20.76 -12.48 -7.94
C ALA A 229 -21.20 -12.05 -9.34
N GLN A 230 -20.98 -12.86 -10.38
CA GLN A 230 -21.26 -12.49 -11.76
C GLN A 230 -22.71 -12.00 -11.96
N GLY A 231 -22.85 -10.73 -12.31
CA GLY A 231 -24.14 -10.09 -12.59
C GLY A 231 -24.99 -9.75 -11.36
N LEU A 232 -24.44 -9.88 -10.14
CA LEU A 232 -25.17 -9.58 -8.91
C LEU A 232 -24.97 -8.12 -8.47
N PRO A 233 -26.05 -7.34 -8.29
CA PRO A 233 -25.95 -5.94 -7.85
C PRO A 233 -25.45 -5.80 -6.41
N ASN A 234 -25.53 -6.85 -5.60
CA ASN A 234 -25.07 -6.93 -4.23
C ASN A 234 -23.79 -7.80 -4.08
N ALA A 235 -22.92 -7.79 -5.10
CA ALA A 235 -21.66 -8.53 -5.14
C ALA A 235 -20.85 -8.44 -3.83
N ALA A 236 -20.72 -7.24 -3.26
CA ALA A 236 -19.98 -7.01 -2.04
C ALA A 236 -20.49 -7.86 -0.85
N ASP A 237 -21.79 -8.10 -0.75
CA ASP A 237 -22.41 -8.81 0.39
C ASP A 237 -22.38 -10.33 0.21
N VAL A 238 -22.41 -10.82 -1.04
CA VAL A 238 -22.46 -12.25 -1.36
C VAL A 238 -21.07 -12.88 -1.46
N VAL A 239 -20.05 -12.10 -1.81
CA VAL A 239 -18.66 -12.57 -1.88
C VAL A 239 -18.15 -12.81 -0.46
N PRO A 240 -17.69 -14.03 -0.13
CA PRO A 240 -17.11 -14.32 1.18
C PRO A 240 -15.91 -13.42 1.48
N SER A 241 -15.80 -12.98 2.73
CA SER A 241 -14.72 -12.10 3.18
C SER A 241 -13.33 -12.75 3.11
N ILE A 242 -13.27 -14.08 3.06
CA ILE A 242 -12.05 -14.89 3.03
C ILE A 242 -12.07 -15.76 1.78
N TYR A 243 -10.93 -15.85 1.10
CA TYR A 243 -10.73 -16.78 0.00
C TYR A 243 -10.36 -18.17 0.55
N GLY A 244 -11.19 -19.17 0.23
CA GLY A 244 -10.98 -20.56 0.62
C GLY A 244 -10.16 -21.31 -0.43
N SER A 245 -8.97 -21.79 -0.06
CA SER A 245 -8.18 -22.69 -0.89
C SER A 245 -7.36 -23.66 -0.03
N LYS A 246 -7.08 -24.85 -0.57
CA LYS A 246 -6.23 -25.87 0.06
C LYS A 246 -4.73 -25.58 -0.10
N SER A 247 -4.34 -24.67 -0.99
CA SER A 247 -2.94 -24.29 -1.20
C SER A 247 -2.44 -23.42 -0.04
N ASN A 248 -1.30 -23.73 0.57
CA ASN A 248 -0.68 -22.87 1.58
C ASN A 248 0.34 -21.91 0.96
N ASP A 249 -0.13 -21.01 0.09
CA ASP A 249 0.76 -20.10 -0.63
C ASP A 249 0.96 -18.77 0.12
N ALA A 250 2.22 -18.47 0.44
CA ALA A 250 2.67 -17.35 1.27
C ALA A 250 3.32 -16.21 0.46
N GLY A 251 2.96 -16.04 -0.83
CA GLY A 251 3.44 -14.93 -1.66
C GLY A 251 3.18 -13.53 -1.07
N ASN A 252 3.92 -12.53 -1.57
CA ASN A 252 3.91 -11.15 -1.08
C ASN A 252 2.60 -10.35 -1.36
N GLY A 253 1.67 -10.93 -2.13
CA GLY A 253 0.48 -10.22 -2.63
C GLY A 253 -0.39 -9.56 -1.56
N THR A 254 -0.28 -9.99 -0.30
CA THR A 254 -1.03 -9.44 0.84
C THR A 254 -0.28 -8.34 1.60
N ILE A 255 1.05 -8.44 1.73
CA ILE A 255 1.86 -7.46 2.45
C ILE A 255 2.14 -6.22 1.60
N MET A 256 2.26 -6.40 0.27
CA MET A 256 2.57 -5.30 -0.65
C MET A 256 1.49 -4.22 -0.70
N ARG A 257 0.23 -4.57 -0.41
CA ARG A 257 -0.93 -3.67 -0.44
C ARG A 257 -1.35 -3.14 0.93
N LEU A 258 -0.55 -3.39 1.96
CA LEU A 258 -0.99 -3.35 3.37
C LEU A 258 -1.16 -1.93 3.93
N ALA A 259 -0.45 -0.92 3.41
CA ALA A 259 -0.37 0.42 3.98
C ALA A 259 -1.70 1.05 4.46
N PRO A 260 -2.84 0.89 3.75
CA PRO A 260 -4.12 1.45 4.20
C PRO A 260 -4.58 0.95 5.59
N VAL A 261 -4.21 -0.27 5.99
CA VAL A 261 -4.64 -0.89 7.25
C VAL A 261 -4.07 -0.18 8.49
N PRO A 262 -2.74 -0.12 8.69
CA PRO A 262 -2.18 0.59 9.84
C PRO A 262 -2.49 2.09 9.81
N ILE A 263 -2.74 2.69 8.64
CA ILE A 263 -3.17 4.10 8.53
C ILE A 263 -4.59 4.26 9.10
N ALA A 264 -5.56 3.46 8.63
CA ALA A 264 -6.97 3.58 9.02
C ALA A 264 -7.20 3.23 10.49
N PHE A 265 -6.47 2.25 11.01
CA PHE A 265 -6.67 1.72 12.36
C PHE A 265 -5.53 2.08 13.33
N ARG A 266 -4.72 3.11 13.03
CA ARG A 266 -3.57 3.56 13.85
C ARG A 266 -3.87 3.80 15.33
N LEU A 267 -5.13 4.10 15.68
CA LEU A 267 -5.55 4.36 17.07
C LEU A 267 -5.93 3.08 17.84
N SER A 268 -6.05 1.94 17.15
CA SER A 268 -6.45 0.67 17.73
C SER A 268 -5.58 -0.43 17.13
N LEU A 269 -4.45 -0.72 17.80
CA LEU A 269 -3.55 -1.79 17.38
C LEU A 269 -4.27 -3.15 17.25
N PRO A 270 -5.15 -3.58 18.20
CA PRO A 270 -5.89 -4.83 18.04
C PRO A 270 -6.72 -4.87 16.75
N GLN A 271 -7.41 -3.78 16.42
CA GLN A 271 -8.20 -3.69 15.20
C GLN A 271 -7.33 -3.69 13.94
N ALA A 272 -6.19 -2.98 13.96
CA ALA A 272 -5.25 -2.97 12.86
C ALA A 272 -4.73 -4.39 12.57
N LEU A 273 -4.34 -5.12 13.61
CA LEU A 273 -3.85 -6.50 13.50
C LEU A 273 -4.94 -7.48 13.05
N GLU A 274 -6.18 -7.29 13.50
CA GLU A 274 -7.33 -8.09 13.08
C GLU A 274 -7.59 -7.92 11.58
N VAL A 275 -7.62 -6.67 11.10
CA VAL A 275 -7.80 -6.37 9.68
C VAL A 275 -6.62 -6.84 8.84
N ALA A 276 -5.39 -6.82 9.38
CA ALA A 276 -4.22 -7.35 8.69
C ALA A 276 -4.34 -8.85 8.38
N ILE A 277 -4.92 -9.65 9.30
CA ILE A 277 -5.24 -11.06 9.03
C ILE A 277 -6.31 -11.16 7.96
N LEU A 278 -7.45 -10.48 8.17
CA LEU A 278 -8.62 -10.63 7.33
C LEU A 278 -8.35 -10.20 5.88
N GLN A 279 -7.65 -9.09 5.68
CA GLN A 279 -7.27 -8.64 4.34
C GLN A 279 -6.30 -9.60 3.67
N SER A 280 -5.38 -10.21 4.42
CA SER A 280 -4.48 -11.22 3.87
C SER A 280 -5.28 -12.43 3.38
N ARG A 281 -6.14 -12.95 4.26
CA ARG A 281 -7.04 -14.09 4.05
C ARG A 281 -8.04 -13.90 2.92
N ALA A 282 -8.34 -12.65 2.54
CA ALA A 282 -9.21 -12.35 1.41
C ALA A 282 -8.65 -12.77 0.03
N THR A 283 -7.35 -13.05 -0.06
CA THR A 283 -6.73 -13.54 -1.31
C THR A 283 -5.72 -14.67 -1.12
N HIS A 284 -5.09 -14.75 0.05
CA HIS A 284 -4.10 -15.77 0.36
C HIS A 284 -4.57 -16.56 1.57
N PRO A 285 -4.84 -17.86 1.43
CA PRO A 285 -5.25 -18.70 2.55
C PRO A 285 -4.12 -18.98 3.55
N SER A 286 -2.87 -18.62 3.23
CA SER A 286 -1.71 -18.93 4.06
C SER A 286 -1.70 -18.17 5.37
N CYS A 287 -1.49 -18.94 6.43
CA CYS A 287 -1.26 -18.43 7.77
C CYS A 287 0.05 -17.60 7.86
N ASP A 288 1.07 -17.92 7.05
CA ASP A 288 2.36 -17.21 7.04
C ASP A 288 2.22 -15.80 6.46
N ALA A 289 1.53 -15.67 5.33
CA ALA A 289 1.25 -14.37 4.73
C ALA A 289 0.47 -13.45 5.69
N ALA A 290 -0.50 -14.02 6.43
CA ALA A 290 -1.22 -13.28 7.47
C ALA A 290 -0.30 -12.85 8.61
N ALA A 291 0.53 -13.75 9.16
CA ALA A 291 1.48 -13.42 10.22
C ALA A 291 2.46 -12.30 9.81
N CYS A 292 2.97 -12.33 8.58
CA CYS A 292 3.80 -11.27 8.01
C CYS A 292 3.07 -9.93 7.92
N CYS A 293 1.80 -9.93 7.48
CA CYS A 293 0.98 -8.71 7.45
C CYS A 293 0.78 -8.13 8.85
N CYS A 294 0.63 -8.98 9.86
CA CYS A 294 0.42 -8.53 11.24
C CYS A 294 1.69 -7.91 11.82
N PHE A 295 2.85 -8.53 11.63
CA PHE A 295 4.12 -7.91 12.01
C PHE A 295 4.35 -6.57 11.29
N MET A 296 4.13 -6.51 9.98
CA MET A 296 4.32 -5.27 9.22
C MET A 296 3.32 -4.18 9.64
N THR A 297 2.08 -4.55 9.96
CA THR A 297 1.08 -3.62 10.51
C THR A 297 1.52 -3.07 11.86
N PHE A 298 2.05 -3.93 12.74
CA PHE A 298 2.61 -3.51 14.02
C PHE A 298 3.77 -2.51 13.81
N LEU A 299 4.74 -2.87 12.95
CA LEU A 299 5.90 -2.02 12.64
C LEU A 299 5.49 -0.65 12.10
N ILE A 300 4.57 -0.60 11.14
CA ILE A 300 4.06 0.65 10.57
C ILE A 300 3.31 1.45 11.64
N THR A 301 2.44 0.82 12.45
CA THR A 301 1.71 1.51 13.51
C THR A 301 2.65 2.15 14.53
N GLN A 302 3.72 1.45 14.91
CA GLN A 302 4.76 1.99 15.79
C GLN A 302 5.52 3.15 15.13
N ALA A 303 5.78 3.08 13.82
CA ALA A 303 6.43 4.17 13.08
C ALA A 303 5.54 5.42 13.04
N LEU A 304 4.25 5.26 12.74
CA LEU A 304 3.28 6.35 12.74
C LEU A 304 3.18 7.02 14.12
N ALA A 305 3.11 6.22 15.19
CA ALA A 305 3.08 6.72 16.57
C ALA A 305 4.38 7.45 16.97
N ALA A 306 5.54 6.91 16.56
CA ALA A 306 6.84 7.54 16.81
C ALA A 306 6.91 8.93 16.14
N HIS A 307 6.52 9.03 14.86
CA HIS A 307 6.44 10.32 14.17
C HIS A 307 5.45 11.30 14.82
N GLY A 308 4.28 10.82 15.25
CA GLY A 308 3.29 11.63 15.96
C GLY A 308 3.78 12.18 17.30
N THR A 309 4.81 11.58 17.90
CA THR A 309 5.47 12.07 19.13
C THR A 309 6.78 12.81 18.87
N GLY A 310 7.06 13.18 17.61
CA GLY A 310 8.27 13.91 17.21
C GLY A 310 9.55 13.08 17.14
N GLN A 311 9.44 11.75 17.27
CA GLN A 311 10.57 10.84 17.08
C GLN A 311 10.84 10.64 15.59
N SER A 312 12.07 10.22 15.27
CA SER A 312 12.49 9.92 13.90
C SER A 312 13.12 8.54 13.85
N PRO A 313 12.32 7.49 13.54
CA PRO A 313 12.80 6.11 13.41
C PRO A 313 14.04 5.98 12.51
N ALA A 314 14.11 6.77 11.44
CA ALA A 314 15.21 6.77 10.47
C ALA A 314 16.57 7.21 11.05
N LYS A 315 16.64 7.87 12.22
CA LYS A 315 17.91 8.23 12.85
C LYS A 315 18.63 7.02 13.46
N GLN A 316 17.89 6.00 13.89
CA GLN A 316 18.41 4.76 14.47
C GLN A 316 17.55 3.57 14.00
N PRO A 317 17.59 3.24 12.69
CA PRO A 317 16.65 2.30 12.09
C PRO A 317 16.76 0.90 12.71
N GLN A 318 17.98 0.42 12.98
CA GLN A 318 18.19 -0.87 13.62
C GLN A 318 17.55 -0.92 15.01
N LYS A 319 17.80 0.09 15.85
CA LYS A 319 17.21 0.18 17.20
C LYS A 319 15.68 0.24 17.14
N PHE A 320 15.12 0.96 16.17
CA PHE A 320 13.69 1.02 15.97
C PHE A 320 13.10 -0.35 15.61
N ILE A 321 13.72 -1.06 14.65
CA ILE A 321 13.28 -2.40 14.25
C ILE A 321 13.41 -3.38 15.42
N ASP A 322 14.53 -3.38 16.16
CA ASP A 322 14.73 -4.26 17.31
C ASP A 322 13.68 -4.01 18.42
N GLY A 323 13.35 -2.74 18.66
CA GLY A 323 12.27 -2.34 19.57
C GLY A 323 10.89 -2.83 19.09
N ALA A 324 10.60 -2.70 17.79
CA ALA A 324 9.35 -3.18 17.21
C ALA A 324 9.24 -4.71 17.26
N VAL A 325 10.33 -5.44 16.98
CA VAL A 325 10.39 -6.90 17.11
C VAL A 325 10.15 -7.34 18.55
N THR A 326 10.84 -6.71 19.50
CA THR A 326 10.66 -7.01 20.93
C THR A 326 9.22 -6.76 21.37
N GLY A 327 8.65 -5.62 20.95
CA GLY A 327 7.26 -5.27 21.25
C GLY A 327 6.25 -6.25 20.65
N PHE A 328 6.42 -6.63 19.39
CA PHE A 328 5.53 -7.58 18.71
C PHE A 328 5.57 -8.97 19.36
N LEU A 329 6.76 -9.48 19.68
CA LEU A 329 6.91 -10.80 20.32
C LEU A 329 6.44 -10.82 21.78
N SER A 330 6.45 -9.67 22.45
CA SER A 330 5.95 -9.53 23.83
C SER A 330 4.44 -9.26 23.90
N SER A 331 3.78 -9.11 22.75
CA SER A 331 2.37 -8.72 22.62
C SER A 331 1.49 -9.96 22.37
N PRO A 332 0.83 -10.53 23.40
CA PRO A 332 -0.10 -11.66 23.20
C PRO A 332 -1.37 -11.26 22.44
N GLU A 333 -1.61 -9.96 22.25
CA GLU A 333 -2.82 -9.38 21.66
C GLU A 333 -3.13 -9.99 20.30
N PHE A 334 -2.12 -10.29 19.47
CA PHE A 334 -2.37 -10.86 18.15
C PHE A 334 -3.01 -12.25 18.19
N GLN A 335 -2.58 -13.10 19.13
CA GLN A 335 -3.02 -14.49 19.22
C GLN A 335 -4.39 -14.64 19.87
N SER A 336 -4.91 -13.58 20.51
CA SER A 336 -6.25 -13.57 21.12
C SER A 336 -7.33 -13.01 20.19
N LEU A 337 -6.97 -12.45 19.02
CA LEU A 337 -7.92 -11.82 18.10
C LEU A 337 -8.90 -12.82 17.48
N GLY A 338 -10.13 -12.38 17.21
CA GLY A 338 -11.14 -13.19 16.52
C GLY A 338 -10.65 -13.69 15.16
N ALA A 339 -10.08 -12.79 14.35
CA ALA A 339 -9.49 -13.16 13.07
C ALA A 339 -8.36 -14.20 13.17
N PHE A 340 -7.64 -14.30 14.29
CA PHE A 340 -6.61 -15.32 14.47
C PHE A 340 -7.23 -16.73 14.48
N TRP A 341 -8.49 -16.89 14.88
CA TRP A 341 -9.21 -18.17 14.79
C TRP A 341 -9.65 -18.50 13.36
N THR A 342 -9.74 -17.52 12.47
CA THR A 342 -9.97 -17.80 11.03
C THR A 342 -8.76 -18.44 10.35
N MET A 343 -7.60 -18.50 11.02
CA MET A 343 -6.41 -19.21 10.57
C MET A 343 -6.42 -20.69 10.97
N GLU A 344 -7.46 -21.16 11.67
CA GLU A 344 -7.62 -22.58 11.98
C GLU A 344 -7.64 -23.43 10.69
N GLY A 345 -6.91 -24.54 10.70
CA GLY A 345 -6.76 -25.43 9.55
C GLY A 345 -5.68 -25.05 8.52
N CYS A 346 -5.07 -23.85 8.58
CA CYS A 346 -3.91 -23.49 7.71
C CYS A 346 -2.53 -23.55 8.38
N GLY A 347 -2.43 -24.11 9.60
CA GLY A 347 -1.17 -24.19 10.34
C GLY A 347 -0.83 -22.89 11.08
N ARG A 348 -1.77 -22.44 11.91
CA ARG A 348 -1.70 -21.16 12.64
C ARG A 348 -0.56 -21.12 13.65
N GLN A 349 -0.39 -22.18 14.44
CA GLN A 349 0.68 -22.24 15.45
C GLN A 349 2.04 -22.27 14.74
N GLU A 350 2.14 -23.04 13.67
CA GLU A 350 3.34 -23.16 12.87
C GLU A 350 3.71 -21.83 12.20
N ALA A 351 2.73 -21.02 11.81
CA ALA A 351 2.97 -19.67 11.30
C ALA A 351 3.51 -18.72 12.39
N VAL A 352 2.98 -18.82 13.62
CA VAL A 352 3.52 -18.09 14.79
C VAL A 352 4.97 -18.51 15.07
N ASP A 353 5.25 -19.81 15.03
CA ASP A 353 6.59 -20.33 15.27
C ASP A 353 7.57 -19.87 14.17
N ARG A 354 7.14 -19.86 12.90
CA ARG A 354 7.94 -19.39 11.75
C ARG A 354 8.20 -17.89 11.81
N ILE A 355 7.20 -17.05 12.05
CA ILE A 355 7.43 -15.60 12.17
C ILE A 355 8.31 -15.29 13.39
N THR A 356 8.12 -15.98 14.51
CA THR A 356 8.99 -15.84 15.69
C THR A 356 10.43 -16.22 15.35
N SER A 357 10.62 -17.32 14.64
CA SER A 357 11.95 -17.76 14.18
C SER A 357 12.57 -16.73 13.24
N LEU A 358 11.81 -16.19 12.28
CA LEU A 358 12.28 -15.16 11.35
C LEU A 358 12.73 -13.90 12.09
N LEU A 359 11.94 -13.45 13.08
CA LEU A 359 12.23 -12.21 13.81
C LEU A 359 13.39 -12.36 14.82
N THR A 360 13.58 -13.56 15.37
CA THR A 360 14.63 -13.84 16.36
C THR A 360 15.92 -14.37 15.74
N CYS A 361 15.90 -14.80 14.48
CA CYS A 361 17.09 -15.38 13.85
C CYS A 361 18.28 -14.41 13.84
N SER A 362 19.46 -14.99 13.96
CA SER A 362 20.73 -14.37 13.61
C SER A 362 21.18 -14.96 12.28
N ALA A 363 21.86 -14.18 11.44
CA ALA A 363 22.29 -14.68 10.15
C ALA A 363 23.33 -15.80 10.37
N VAL A 364 22.98 -17.03 10.00
CA VAL A 364 23.85 -18.21 10.14
C VAL A 364 24.71 -18.40 8.88
N GLY A 365 24.24 -17.94 7.71
CA GLY A 365 24.94 -18.03 6.43
C GLY A 365 24.81 -16.77 5.57
N SER A 366 25.48 -16.79 4.42
CA SER A 366 25.52 -15.65 3.49
C SER A 366 24.15 -15.30 2.92
N ARG A 367 23.24 -16.27 2.76
CA ARG A 367 21.87 -16.02 2.27
C ARG A 367 21.07 -15.18 3.26
N GLU A 368 21.13 -15.52 4.54
CA GLU A 368 20.41 -14.83 5.61
C GLU A 368 20.97 -13.42 5.86
N GLN A 369 22.28 -13.23 5.66
CA GLN A 369 22.93 -11.94 5.81
C GLN A 369 22.39 -10.86 4.83
N HIS A 370 21.87 -11.25 3.66
CA HIS A 370 21.34 -10.28 2.69
C HIS A 370 20.03 -9.59 3.10
N TRP A 371 19.28 -10.17 4.03
CA TRP A 371 17.99 -9.62 4.48
C TRP A 371 17.88 -9.48 6.00
N ASN A 372 18.97 -9.74 6.72
CA ASN A 372 19.03 -9.54 8.16
C ASN A 372 19.39 -8.08 8.49
N TRP A 373 18.43 -7.31 9.02
CA TRP A 373 18.63 -5.92 9.47
C TRP A 373 19.61 -5.79 10.65
N LYS A 374 19.99 -6.90 11.29
CA LYS A 374 21.03 -6.96 12.33
C LYS A 374 22.44 -7.03 11.74
N SER A 375 22.58 -7.26 10.43
CA SER A 375 23.88 -7.27 9.76
C SER A 375 24.38 -5.83 9.57
N LEU A 376 25.61 -5.56 9.99
CA LEU A 376 26.25 -4.25 9.79
C LEU A 376 26.68 -4.04 8.33
N GLU A 377 27.01 -5.13 7.64
CA GLU A 377 27.41 -5.14 6.24
C GLU A 377 26.53 -6.14 5.48
N LEU A 378 26.04 -5.76 4.30
CA LEU A 378 25.38 -6.70 3.40
C LEU A 378 26.47 -7.39 2.56
N PRO A 379 26.42 -8.72 2.36
CA PRO A 379 27.41 -9.46 1.58
C PRO A 379 27.18 -9.28 0.07
N ILE A 380 26.98 -8.04 -0.36
CA ILE A 380 26.86 -7.62 -1.75
C ILE A 380 28.29 -7.24 -2.14
N GLY A 381 29.03 -8.22 -2.65
CA GLY A 381 30.45 -8.07 -3.02
C GLY A 381 30.71 -7.03 -4.09
#